data_AF-G7EHK6-F1
#
_entry.id   AF-G7EHK6-F1
#
_cell.length_a   1.000
_cell.length_b   1.000
_cell.length_c   1.000
_cell.angle_alpha   90.00
_cell.angle_beta   90.00
_cell.angle_gamma   90.00
#
_symmetry.space_group_name_H-M   'P 1'
#
loop_
_entity.id
_entity.type
_entity.pdbx_description
1 polymer ?
#
loop_
_entity_poly.entity_id
_entity_poly.type
_entity_poly.pdbx_seq_one_letter_code
_entity_poly.pdbx_strand_id
1 'polypeptide(L)'
;MGLFNKIKTQASTIGSNISESTSKLSSDIATSAKENAKLSAIRSEITSIEGQLNIGYKDIGKKYVENLLANQGENVEVALQEPLSRIEPLLEKKIELEDEAIKIEKKIKDQIIIQEKAIFQKEYDQEKEKLEKAVKLDVLSKEEMEEKLAKARLKLDNFDNIRKLKKQEEMGLITKTELAEKLAAFGA
;
A
#
# COMPACT_ATOMS: atom_id res chain seq x y z
N MET A 1 -4.66 7.43 10.85
CA MET A 1 -5.81 7.71 9.95
C MET A 1 -5.57 6.99 8.64
N GLY A 2 -6.30 5.88 8.42
CA GLY A 2 -5.92 4.81 7.50
C GLY A 2 -6.06 5.14 6.02
N LEU A 3 -5.42 4.32 5.19
CA LEU A 3 -5.48 4.31 3.72
C LEU A 3 -6.93 4.37 3.18
N PHE A 4 -7.89 3.82 3.92
CA PHE A 4 -9.33 3.96 3.67
C PHE A 4 -9.83 5.41 3.63
N ASN A 5 -9.28 6.31 4.46
CA ASN A 5 -9.63 7.73 4.42
C ASN A 5 -9.02 8.41 3.20
N LYS A 6 -7.85 7.98 2.70
CA LYS A 6 -7.26 8.51 1.45
C LYS A 6 -8.07 8.07 0.22
N ILE A 7 -8.53 6.81 0.21
CA ILE A 7 -9.40 6.30 -0.87
C ILE A 7 -10.78 6.96 -0.81
N LYS A 8 -11.36 7.14 0.39
CA LYS A 8 -12.66 7.82 0.55
C LYS A 8 -12.60 9.30 0.21
N THR A 9 -11.51 9.99 0.58
CA THR A 9 -11.33 11.41 0.21
C THR A 9 -11.08 11.57 -1.29
N GLN A 10 -10.28 10.70 -1.93
CA GLN A 10 -10.15 10.72 -3.39
C GLN A 10 -11.46 10.34 -4.10
N ALA A 11 -12.21 9.36 -3.61
CA ALA A 11 -13.52 9.00 -4.17
C ALA A 11 -14.56 10.13 -4.03
N SER A 12 -14.53 10.87 -2.92
CA SER A 12 -15.41 12.03 -2.69
C SER A 12 -15.13 13.18 -3.65
N THR A 13 -13.88 13.41 -4.05
CA THR A 13 -13.51 14.46 -5.03
C THR A 13 -13.77 14.01 -6.47
N ILE A 14 -13.86 12.71 -6.72
CA ILE A 14 -14.12 12.09 -8.03
C ILE A 14 -15.63 12.01 -8.35
N GLY A 15 -16.50 12.04 -7.33
CA GLY A 15 -17.94 11.79 -7.46
C GLY A 15 -18.77 12.83 -8.24
N SER A 16 -18.25 14.02 -8.53
CA SER A 16 -19.06 15.07 -9.16
C SER A 16 -18.96 15.16 -10.70
N ASN A 17 -18.00 14.50 -11.37
CA ASN A 17 -17.76 14.75 -12.81
C ASN A 17 -17.47 13.54 -13.71
N ILE A 18 -17.65 12.28 -13.28
CA ILE A 18 -17.29 11.10 -14.10
C ILE A 18 -18.44 10.09 -14.13
N SER A 19 -19.41 10.32 -15.02
CA SER A 19 -20.56 9.42 -15.24
C SER A 19 -20.28 8.25 -16.20
N GLU A 20 -19.14 8.19 -16.89
CA GLU A 20 -18.95 7.25 -18.02
C GLU A 20 -17.68 6.37 -18.02
N SER A 21 -16.84 6.39 -16.99
CA SER A 21 -15.64 5.51 -16.93
C SER A 21 -15.79 4.34 -15.95
N THR A 22 -16.93 3.66 -15.96
CA THR A 22 -17.39 2.78 -14.86
C THR A 22 -16.89 1.34 -14.91
N SER A 23 -16.36 0.81 -16.02
CA SER A 23 -16.02 -0.63 -16.09
C SER A 23 -14.63 -0.98 -15.52
N LYS A 24 -13.57 -0.27 -15.92
CA LYS A 24 -12.19 -0.54 -15.45
C LYS A 24 -11.93 -0.06 -14.02
N LEU A 25 -12.46 1.11 -13.66
CA LEU A 25 -12.34 1.66 -12.31
C LEU A 25 -13.13 0.82 -11.28
N SER A 26 -14.30 0.29 -11.64
CA SER A 26 -15.08 -0.60 -10.76
C SER A 26 -14.39 -1.95 -10.53
N SER A 27 -13.80 -2.52 -11.59
CA SER A 27 -12.98 -3.74 -11.54
C SER A 27 -11.79 -3.61 -10.58
N ASP A 28 -11.04 -2.51 -10.68
CA ASP A 28 -9.82 -2.33 -9.90
C ASP A 28 -10.12 -2.01 -8.42
N ILE A 29 -11.23 -1.30 -8.15
CA ILE A 29 -11.72 -1.05 -6.79
C ILE A 29 -12.18 -2.36 -6.12
N ALA A 30 -12.91 -3.23 -6.84
CA ALA A 30 -13.36 -4.51 -6.31
C ALA A 30 -12.17 -5.46 -6.01
N THR A 31 -11.15 -5.43 -6.86
CA THR A 31 -9.93 -6.24 -6.68
C THR A 31 -9.12 -5.77 -5.47
N SER A 32 -8.93 -4.45 -5.32
CA SER A 32 -8.25 -3.86 -4.16
C SER A 32 -9.00 -4.13 -2.85
N ALA A 33 -10.34 -4.06 -2.85
CA ALA A 33 -11.14 -4.38 -1.66
C ALA A 33 -11.00 -5.85 -1.25
N LYS A 34 -10.99 -6.78 -2.21
CA LYS A 34 -10.78 -8.21 -1.96
C LYS A 34 -9.38 -8.50 -1.41
N GLU A 35 -8.35 -7.87 -1.96
CA GLU A 35 -6.98 -8.00 -1.47
C GLU A 35 -6.81 -7.43 -0.06
N ASN A 36 -7.44 -6.29 0.24
CA ASN A 36 -7.44 -5.73 1.60
C ASN A 36 -8.17 -6.62 2.61
N ALA A 37 -9.30 -7.21 2.22
CA ALA A 37 -10.02 -8.15 3.07
C ALA A 37 -9.19 -9.40 3.37
N LYS A 38 -8.50 -9.96 2.37
CA LYS A 38 -7.55 -11.07 2.54
C LYS A 38 -6.41 -10.69 3.47
N LEU A 39 -5.77 -9.54 3.27
CA LEU A 39 -4.70 -9.05 4.14
C LEU A 39 -5.16 -8.90 5.60
N SER A 40 -6.38 -8.38 5.81
CA SER A 40 -6.94 -8.26 7.15
C SER A 40 -7.21 -9.62 7.81
N ALA A 41 -7.70 -10.59 7.04
CA ALA A 41 -7.94 -11.95 7.54
C ALA A 41 -6.61 -12.62 7.94
N ILE A 42 -5.60 -12.55 7.07
CA ILE A 42 -4.25 -13.07 7.33
C ILE A 42 -3.66 -12.44 8.59
N ARG A 43 -3.74 -11.11 8.74
CA ARG A 43 -3.26 -10.42 9.95
C ARG A 43 -3.97 -10.87 11.22
N SER A 44 -5.28 -11.07 11.16
CA SER A 44 -6.05 -11.60 12.29
C SER A 44 -5.63 -13.03 12.65
N GLU A 45 -5.31 -13.85 11.65
CA GLU A 45 -4.83 -15.22 11.84
C GLU A 45 -3.43 -15.23 12.46
N ILE A 46 -2.52 -14.37 11.98
CA ILE A 46 -1.19 -14.17 12.59
C ILE A 46 -1.33 -13.78 14.06
N THR A 47 -2.18 -12.80 14.40
CA THR A 47 -2.41 -12.40 15.80
C THR A 47 -2.96 -13.54 16.65
N SER A 48 -3.85 -14.37 16.10
CA SER A 48 -4.34 -15.56 16.80
C SER A 48 -3.22 -16.57 17.06
N ILE A 49 -2.38 -16.84 16.05
CA ILE A 49 -1.22 -17.72 16.16
C ILE A 49 -0.21 -17.19 17.17
N GLU A 50 0.07 -15.88 17.19
CA GLU A 50 0.94 -15.25 18.19
C GLU A 50 0.43 -15.45 19.61
N GLY A 51 -0.89 -15.37 19.81
CA GLY A 51 -1.50 -15.70 21.10
C GLY A 51 -1.25 -17.14 21.51
N GLN A 52 -1.40 -18.09 20.58
CA GLN A 52 -1.16 -19.52 20.82
C GLN A 52 0.33 -19.81 21.08
N LEU A 53 1.23 -19.20 20.30
CA LEU A 53 2.68 -19.31 20.49
C LEU A 53 3.11 -18.76 21.85
N ASN A 54 2.55 -17.64 22.31
CA ASN A 54 2.85 -17.08 23.63
C ASN A 54 2.46 -18.05 24.76
N ILE A 55 1.30 -18.72 24.64
CA ILE A 55 0.89 -19.78 25.58
C ILE A 55 1.86 -20.96 25.50
N GLY A 56 2.20 -21.42 24.30
CA GLY A 56 3.13 -22.52 24.08
C GLY A 56 4.53 -22.25 24.65
N TYR A 57 5.08 -21.05 24.44
CA TYR A 57 6.38 -20.66 25.01
C TYR A 57 6.36 -20.61 26.53
N LYS A 58 5.25 -20.16 27.13
CA LYS A 58 5.07 -20.22 28.60
C LYS A 58 5.01 -21.65 29.10
N ASP A 59 4.33 -22.54 28.39
CA ASP A 59 4.24 -23.96 28.75
C ASP A 59 5.60 -24.65 28.66
N ILE A 60 6.39 -24.36 27.61
CA ILE A 60 7.80 -24.80 27.49
C ILE A 60 8.61 -24.35 28.70
N GLY A 61 8.56 -23.07 29.04
CA GLY A 61 9.28 -22.53 30.19
C GLY A 61 8.87 -23.18 31.51
N LYS A 62 7.56 -23.44 31.69
CA LYS A 62 7.03 -24.13 32.86
C LYS A 62 7.53 -25.58 32.93
N LYS A 63 7.36 -26.37 31.87
CA LYS A 63 7.80 -27.77 31.81
C LYS A 63 9.32 -27.90 32.00
N TYR A 64 10.09 -26.95 31.48
CA TYR A 64 11.53 -26.89 31.71
C TYR A 64 11.87 -26.75 33.19
N VAL A 65 11.25 -25.78 33.88
CA VAL A 65 11.47 -25.57 35.33
C VAL A 65 10.98 -26.77 36.14
N GLU A 66 9.82 -27.35 35.80
CA GLU A 66 9.30 -28.55 36.45
C GLU A 66 10.26 -29.74 36.31
N ASN A 67 10.84 -29.94 35.12
CA ASN A 67 11.82 -30.99 34.88
C ASN A 67 13.13 -30.75 35.65
N LEU A 68 13.59 -29.49 35.76
CA LEU A 68 14.75 -29.15 36.60
C LEU A 68 14.53 -29.50 38.08
N LEU A 69 13.32 -29.29 38.59
CA LEU A 69 12.99 -29.59 40.00
C LEU A 69 12.78 -31.09 40.25
N ALA A 70 12.10 -31.79 39.34
CA ALA A 70 11.74 -33.19 39.52
C ALA A 70 12.88 -34.15 39.14
N ASN A 71 13.60 -33.85 38.06
CA ASN A 71 14.56 -34.75 37.43
C ASN A 71 15.96 -34.13 37.30
N GLN A 72 16.24 -33.02 38.00
CA GLN A 72 17.54 -32.32 37.96
C GLN A 72 17.98 -31.89 36.54
N GLY A 73 17.04 -31.77 35.60
CA GLY A 73 17.34 -31.45 34.20
C GLY A 73 17.67 -32.66 33.32
N GLU A 74 17.49 -33.89 33.80
CA GLU A 74 17.59 -35.07 32.94
C GLU A 74 16.34 -35.21 32.04
N ASN A 75 16.57 -35.64 30.80
CA ASN A 75 15.53 -35.89 29.79
C ASN A 75 14.66 -34.66 29.43
N VAL A 76 15.25 -33.46 29.43
CA VAL A 76 14.57 -32.21 29.07
C VAL A 76 13.93 -32.29 27.67
N GLU A 77 14.61 -32.92 26.70
CA GLU A 77 14.08 -33.07 25.34
C GLU A 77 12.72 -33.78 25.33
N VAL A 78 12.57 -34.85 26.12
CA VAL A 78 11.30 -35.59 26.25
C VAL A 78 10.24 -34.74 26.96
N ALA A 79 10.63 -33.98 27.99
CA ALA A 79 9.71 -33.10 28.71
C ALA A 79 9.15 -31.98 27.81
N LEU A 80 9.95 -31.49 26.86
CA LEU A 80 9.59 -30.42 25.94
C LEU A 80 9.01 -30.90 24.61
N GLN A 81 9.10 -32.20 24.28
CA GLN A 81 8.63 -32.75 23.01
C GLN A 81 7.15 -32.46 22.74
N GLU A 82 6.29 -32.61 23.75
CA GLU A 82 4.86 -32.34 23.60
C GLU A 82 4.57 -30.87 23.26
N PRO A 83 5.01 -29.86 24.06
CA PRO A 83 4.75 -28.48 23.69
C PRO A 83 5.45 -28.06 22.39
N LEU A 84 6.66 -28.57 22.10
CA LEU A 84 7.37 -28.32 20.83
C LEU A 84 6.54 -28.78 19.61
N SER A 85 6.01 -30.01 19.65
CA SER A 85 5.18 -30.56 18.57
C SER A 85 3.90 -29.77 18.30
N ARG A 86 3.44 -28.97 19.27
CA ARG A 86 2.29 -28.08 19.11
C ARG A 86 2.68 -26.70 18.56
N ILE A 87 3.84 -26.17 18.94
CA ILE A 87 4.26 -24.81 18.55
C ILE A 87 4.98 -24.76 17.19
N GLU A 88 5.69 -25.81 16.80
CA GLU A 88 6.41 -25.89 15.52
C GLU A 88 5.49 -25.62 14.31
N PRO A 89 4.35 -26.33 14.14
CA PRO A 89 3.47 -26.08 12.99
C PRO A 89 2.83 -24.68 13.03
N LEU A 90 2.63 -24.11 14.22
CA LEU A 90 2.13 -22.74 14.37
C LEU A 90 3.15 -21.72 13.91
N LEU A 91 4.44 -21.94 14.22
CA LEU A 91 5.52 -21.07 13.80
C LEU A 91 5.72 -21.11 12.29
N GLU A 92 5.72 -22.31 11.69
CA GLU A 92 5.79 -22.49 10.23
C GLU A 92 4.65 -21.75 9.54
N LYS A 93 3.41 -21.98 10.01
CA LYS A 93 2.22 -21.32 9.47
C LYS A 93 2.28 -19.79 9.62
N LYS A 94 2.81 -19.27 10.74
CA LYS A 94 3.01 -17.82 10.93
C LYS A 94 3.94 -17.24 9.86
N ILE A 95 5.07 -17.90 9.60
CA ILE A 95 6.05 -17.46 8.60
C ILE A 95 5.42 -17.45 7.21
N GLU A 96 4.69 -18.51 6.83
CA GLU A 96 3.98 -18.58 5.55
C GLU A 96 2.96 -17.46 5.37
N LEU A 97 2.17 -17.19 6.42
CA LEU A 97 1.16 -16.12 6.41
C LEU A 97 1.81 -14.73 6.36
N GLU A 98 2.94 -14.50 7.02
CA GLU A 98 3.71 -13.26 6.92
C GLU A 98 4.22 -13.03 5.50
N ASP A 99 4.76 -14.07 4.85
CA ASP A 99 5.19 -14.01 3.46
C ASP A 99 4.03 -13.74 2.49
N GLU A 100 2.86 -14.34 2.72
CA GLU A 100 1.66 -14.06 1.95
C GLU A 100 1.18 -12.62 2.14
N ALA A 101 1.16 -12.12 3.38
CA ALA A 101 0.82 -10.74 3.69
C ALA A 101 1.73 -9.75 2.95
N ILE A 102 3.06 -9.99 2.94
CA ILE A 102 4.03 -9.15 2.22
C ILE A 102 3.74 -9.15 0.71
N LYS A 103 3.42 -10.31 0.13
CA LYS A 103 3.08 -10.41 -1.31
C LYS A 103 1.81 -9.63 -1.64
N ILE A 104 0.77 -9.73 -0.82
CA ILE A 104 -0.48 -8.99 -1.00
C ILE A 104 -0.26 -7.48 -0.82
N GLU A 105 0.53 -7.07 0.17
CA GLU A 105 0.86 -5.65 0.37
C GLU A 105 1.60 -5.06 -0.83
N LYS A 106 2.55 -5.80 -1.43
CA LYS A 106 3.23 -5.36 -2.65
C LYS A 106 2.23 -5.19 -3.80
N LYS A 107 1.32 -6.15 -4.02
CA LYS A 107 0.28 -6.05 -5.05
C LYS A 107 -0.63 -4.84 -4.86
N ILE A 108 -1.10 -4.60 -3.63
CA ILE A 108 -1.94 -3.43 -3.32
C ILE A 108 -1.15 -2.14 -3.59
N LYS A 109 0.11 -2.05 -3.16
CA LYS A 109 0.97 -0.88 -3.41
C LYS A 109 1.15 -0.65 -4.92
N ASP A 110 1.46 -1.69 -5.67
CA ASP A 110 1.66 -1.64 -7.13
C ASP A 110 0.37 -1.20 -7.85
N GLN A 111 -0.78 -1.73 -7.46
CA GLN A 111 -2.08 -1.29 -7.99
C GLN A 111 -2.34 0.19 -7.72
N ILE A 112 -2.05 0.66 -6.51
CA ILE A 112 -2.17 2.09 -6.18
C ILE A 112 -1.23 2.93 -7.07
N ILE A 113 -0.02 2.45 -7.37
CA ILE A 113 0.90 3.12 -8.30
C ILE A 113 0.30 3.25 -9.69
N ILE A 114 -0.24 2.15 -10.22
CA ILE A 114 -0.84 2.11 -11.55
C ILE A 114 -2.05 3.06 -11.61
N GLN A 115 -2.91 3.04 -10.59
CA GLN A 115 -4.08 3.92 -10.52
C GLN A 115 -3.68 5.40 -10.43
N GLU A 116 -2.74 5.76 -9.56
CA GLU A 116 -2.24 7.13 -9.46
C GLU A 116 -1.64 7.61 -10.79
N LYS A 117 -0.85 6.77 -11.46
CA LYS A 117 -0.27 7.12 -12.78
C LYS A 117 -1.36 7.27 -13.85
N ALA A 118 -2.38 6.43 -13.84
CA ALA A 118 -3.51 6.52 -14.75
C ALA A 118 -4.30 7.82 -14.57
N ILE A 119 -4.43 8.33 -13.33
CA ILE A 119 -5.04 9.63 -13.06
C ILE A 119 -4.20 10.76 -13.68
N PHE A 120 -2.87 10.75 -13.50
CA PHE A 120 -1.98 11.74 -14.11
C PHE A 120 -2.07 11.72 -15.65
N GLN A 121 -2.13 10.52 -16.24
CA GLN A 121 -2.34 10.39 -17.69
C GLN A 121 -3.68 10.95 -18.14
N LYS A 122 -4.75 10.67 -17.39
CA LYS A 122 -6.09 11.19 -17.70
C LYS A 122 -6.15 12.72 -17.58
N GLU A 123 -5.49 13.31 -16.57
CA GLU A 123 -5.37 14.78 -16.43
C GLU A 123 -4.67 15.37 -17.65
N TYR A 124 -3.54 14.77 -18.08
CA TYR A 124 -2.81 15.19 -19.27
C TYR A 124 -3.66 15.10 -20.54
N ASP A 125 -4.37 13.99 -20.75
CA ASP A 125 -5.21 13.78 -21.94
C ASP A 125 -6.37 14.80 -21.98
N GLN A 126 -6.97 15.10 -20.83
CA GLN A 126 -8.02 16.12 -20.72
C GLN A 126 -7.49 17.53 -20.99
N GLU A 127 -6.30 17.88 -20.49
CA GLU A 127 -5.68 19.17 -20.74
C GLU A 127 -5.30 19.31 -22.21
N LYS A 128 -4.78 18.25 -22.82
CA LYS A 128 -4.52 18.18 -24.26
C LYS A 128 -5.78 18.42 -25.08
N GLU A 129 -6.87 17.74 -24.76
CA GLU A 129 -8.14 17.90 -25.49
C GLU A 129 -8.69 19.34 -25.38
N LYS A 130 -8.58 19.96 -24.20
CA LYS A 130 -8.98 21.36 -23.99
C LYS A 130 -8.14 22.33 -24.82
N LEU A 131 -6.81 22.13 -24.83
CA LEU A 131 -5.91 22.98 -25.61
C LEU A 131 -6.12 22.78 -27.12
N GLU A 132 -6.36 21.54 -27.57
CA GLU A 132 -6.74 21.24 -28.97
C GLU A 132 -8.03 21.94 -29.40
N LYS A 133 -9.04 21.97 -28.52
CA LYS A 133 -10.27 22.71 -28.77
C LYS A 133 -10.02 24.23 -28.82
N ALA A 134 -9.19 24.77 -27.94
CA ALA A 134 -8.86 26.20 -27.93
C ALA A 134 -8.11 26.64 -29.20
N VAL A 135 -7.19 25.82 -29.70
CA VAL A 135 -6.49 26.06 -30.98
C VAL A 135 -7.47 25.99 -32.16
N LYS A 136 -8.39 25.02 -32.18
CA LYS A 136 -9.41 24.90 -33.24
C LYS A 136 -10.37 26.09 -33.28
N LEU A 137 -10.59 26.76 -32.15
CA LEU A 137 -11.44 27.94 -32.03
C LEU A 137 -10.66 29.26 -32.24
N ASP A 138 -9.38 29.21 -32.65
CA ASP A 138 -8.47 30.36 -32.78
C ASP A 138 -8.33 31.20 -31.48
N VAL A 139 -8.60 30.60 -30.32
CA VAL A 139 -8.45 31.25 -29.00
C VAL A 139 -6.99 31.17 -28.51
N LEU A 140 -6.22 30.19 -29.02
CA LEU A 140 -4.84 29.93 -28.62
C LEU A 140 -3.99 29.61 -29.86
N SER A 141 -2.74 30.06 -29.89
CA SER A 141 -1.82 29.66 -30.96
C SER A 141 -1.33 28.22 -30.77
N LYS A 142 -0.83 27.59 -31.85
CA LYS A 142 -0.19 26.27 -31.77
C LYS A 142 1.06 26.27 -30.89
N GLU A 143 1.80 27.37 -30.86
CA GLU A 143 3.02 27.50 -30.05
C GLU A 143 2.69 27.57 -28.55
N GLU A 144 1.67 28.36 -28.18
CA GLU A 144 1.19 28.46 -26.79
C GLU A 144 0.58 27.15 -26.28
N MET A 145 -0.02 26.36 -27.18
CA MET A 145 -0.48 25.01 -26.88
C MET A 145 0.68 24.08 -26.56
N GLU A 146 1.70 24.05 -27.41
CA GLU A 146 2.87 23.19 -27.21
C GLU A 146 3.60 23.54 -25.91
N GLU A 147 3.71 24.83 -25.57
CA GLU A 147 4.32 25.25 -24.31
C GLU A 147 3.54 24.78 -23.08
N LYS A 148 2.21 24.86 -23.11
CA LYS A 148 1.33 24.35 -22.03
C LYS A 148 1.36 22.83 -21.93
N LEU A 149 1.34 22.14 -23.08
CA LEU A 149 1.48 20.68 -23.13
C LEU A 149 2.84 20.21 -22.65
N ALA A 150 3.91 20.95 -22.91
CA ALA A 150 5.24 20.62 -22.41
C ALA A 150 5.29 20.66 -20.88
N LYS A 151 4.66 21.66 -20.25
CA LYS A 151 4.53 21.74 -18.77
C LYS A 151 3.71 20.57 -18.21
N ALA A 152 2.57 20.26 -18.82
CA ALA A 152 1.74 19.12 -18.39
C ALA A 152 2.45 17.76 -18.59
N ARG A 153 3.23 17.63 -19.67
CA ARG A 153 4.05 16.43 -19.95
C ARG A 153 5.19 16.28 -18.96
N LEU A 154 5.86 17.39 -18.61
CA LEU A 154 6.91 17.42 -17.59
C LEU A 154 6.41 16.91 -16.23
N LYS A 155 5.16 17.27 -15.84
CA LYS A 155 4.50 16.74 -14.63
C LYS A 155 4.27 15.24 -14.71
N LEU A 156 3.85 14.72 -15.86
CA LEU A 156 3.61 13.29 -16.09
C LEU A 156 4.90 12.47 -16.07
N ASP A 157 5.94 12.96 -16.73
CA ASP A 157 7.25 12.29 -16.79
C ASP A 157 7.93 12.25 -15.41
N ASN A 158 7.70 13.28 -14.57
CA ASN A 158 8.21 13.34 -13.21
C ASN A 158 7.31 12.68 -12.15
N PHE A 159 6.29 11.90 -12.54
CA PHE A 159 5.35 11.25 -11.63
C PHE A 159 6.03 10.53 -10.45
N ASP A 160 7.07 9.72 -10.72
CA ASP A 160 7.77 8.96 -9.68
C ASP A 160 8.52 9.87 -8.70
N ASN A 161 9.08 10.98 -9.17
CA ASN A 161 9.78 11.96 -8.35
C ASN A 161 8.80 12.76 -7.48
N ILE A 162 7.70 13.23 -8.07
CA ILE A 162 6.60 13.91 -7.38
C ILE A 162 6.06 13.02 -6.26
N ARG A 163 5.83 11.73 -6.56
CA ARG A 163 5.35 10.78 -5.58
C ARG A 163 6.35 10.53 -4.45
N LYS A 164 7.64 10.36 -4.78
CA LYS A 164 8.71 10.17 -3.77
C LYS A 164 8.77 11.37 -2.83
N LEU A 165 8.70 12.60 -3.36
CA LEU A 165 8.68 13.82 -2.55
C LEU A 165 7.46 13.89 -1.63
N LYS A 166 6.26 13.58 -2.14
CA LYS A 166 5.05 13.52 -1.31
C LYS A 166 5.18 12.49 -0.19
N LYS A 167 5.78 11.32 -0.46
CA LYS A 167 6.07 10.32 0.58
C LYS A 167 7.09 10.80 1.61
N GLN A 168 8.11 11.56 1.19
CA GLN A 168 9.08 12.16 2.12
C GLN A 168 8.41 13.16 3.07
N GLU A 169 7.46 13.97 2.58
CA GLU A 169 6.68 14.88 3.43
C GLU A 169 5.78 14.10 4.40
N GLU A 170 5.09 13.06 3.93
CA GLU A 170 4.26 12.21 4.78
C GLU A 170 5.07 11.49 5.88
N MET A 171 6.34 11.16 5.61
CA MET A 171 7.27 10.59 6.59
C MET A 171 7.95 11.65 7.47
N GLY A 172 7.66 12.94 7.27
CA GLY A 172 8.28 14.04 8.01
C GLY A 172 9.76 14.27 7.69
N LEU A 173 10.25 13.74 6.56
CA LEU A 173 11.63 13.93 6.10
C LEU A 173 11.85 15.30 5.45
N ILE A 174 10.79 15.90 4.93
CA ILE A 174 10.79 17.26 4.37
C ILE A 174 9.56 18.02 4.85
N THR A 175 9.66 19.34 4.90
CA THR A 175 8.56 20.25 5.23
C THR A 175 7.65 20.50 4.03
N LYS A 176 6.43 21.02 4.29
CA LYS A 176 5.47 21.40 3.23
C LYS A 176 6.02 22.48 2.30
N THR A 177 6.82 23.39 2.84
CA THR A 177 7.51 24.45 2.08
C THR A 177 8.54 23.84 1.13
N GLU A 178 9.40 22.95 1.62
CA GLU A 178 10.39 22.26 0.77
C GLU A 178 9.73 21.35 -0.28
N LEU A 179 8.57 20.76 0.04
CA LEU A 179 7.77 20.02 -0.92
C LEU A 179 7.32 20.93 -2.08
N ALA A 180 6.74 22.10 -1.78
CA ALA A 180 6.25 23.02 -2.79
C ALA A 180 7.37 23.52 -3.73
N GLU A 181 8.53 23.86 -3.17
CA GLU A 181 9.70 24.28 -3.95
C GLU A 181 10.19 23.17 -4.89
N LYS A 182 10.26 21.93 -4.41
CA LYS A 182 10.72 20.79 -5.22
C LYS A 182 9.68 20.33 -6.25
N LEU A 183 8.40 20.50 -5.97
CA LEU A 183 7.32 20.21 -6.93
C LEU A 183 7.28 21.22 -8.09
N ALA A 184 7.60 22.48 -7.83
CA ALA A 184 7.68 23.51 -8.88
C ALA A 184 8.72 23.14 -9.97
N ALA A 185 9.83 22.52 -9.59
CA ALA A 185 10.84 22.01 -10.53
C ALA A 185 10.34 20.87 -11.43
N PHE A 186 9.23 20.22 -11.04
CA PHE A 186 8.59 19.14 -11.78
C PHE A 186 7.28 19.55 -12.46
N GLY A 187 6.97 20.84 -12.51
CA GLY A 187 5.75 21.35 -13.14
C GLY A 187 4.47 20.99 -12.38
N ALA A 188 4.58 20.77 -11.06
CA ALA A 188 3.51 20.31 -10.18
C ALA A 188 3.19 21.31 -9.06
#